data_AF-A0A923YW12-F1
#
_entry.id   AF-A0A923YW12-F1
#
_cell.length_a   1.000
_cell.length_b   1.000
_cell.length_c   1.000
_cell.angle_alpha   90.00
_cell.angle_beta   90.00
_cell.angle_gamma   90.00
#
_symmetry.space_group_name_H-M   'P 1'
#
loop_
_entity.id
_entity.type
_entity.pdbx_description
1 polymer ?
#
loop_
_entity_poly.entity_id
_entity_poly.type
_entity_poly.pdbx_seq_one_letter_code
_entity_poly.pdbx_strand_id
1 'polypeptide(L)'
;SAFPELLRKQVCNEILVSYLGELYFYAWAKGHMRMTTAPFGAIKDVAILSAMMGNVFTLLMLLLSAPLFGQLNLPISTHTFIGSALFITATSFAVTFFRKRLFSLPRRELFYVATLHVVRIVVMMLLAAVMWHRMVPSVELWWWLLLATLNQLVSRLPFVPNKDVVFAGLAAFLVGPENQIAEAVTLLASLKLVTHLAVGGALGLSGLINNRRDD
;
A
#
# COMPACT_ATOMS: atom_id res chain seq x y z
N SER A 1 5.03 -3.21 25.40
CA SER A 1 3.83 -2.73 24.69
C SER A 1 3.89 -3.18 23.25
N ALA A 2 2.76 -3.43 22.56
CA ALA A 2 2.78 -3.93 21.17
C ALA A 2 3.00 -2.82 20.11
N PHE A 3 2.85 -1.55 20.51
CA PHE A 3 2.91 -0.41 19.60
C PHE A 3 4.26 -0.24 18.87
N PRO A 4 5.43 -0.32 19.55
CA PRO A 4 6.72 -0.25 18.87
C PRO A 4 6.92 -1.34 17.82
N GLU A 5 6.38 -2.54 18.07
CA GLU A 5 6.48 -3.68 17.15
C GLU A 5 5.58 -3.54 15.93
N LEU A 6 4.42 -2.91 16.10
CA LEU A 6 3.57 -2.51 14.98
C LEU A 6 4.25 -1.43 14.12
N LEU A 7 4.97 -0.48 14.73
CA LEU A 7 5.77 0.50 14.00
C LEU A 7 6.93 -0.17 13.24
N ARG A 8 7.65 -1.10 13.88
CA ARG A 8 8.71 -1.90 13.21
C ARG A 8 8.15 -2.67 12.03
N LYS A 9 7.00 -3.34 12.20
CA LYS A 9 6.29 -4.01 11.10
C LYS A 9 6.01 -3.04 9.95
N GLN A 10 5.46 -1.86 10.23
CA GLN A 10 5.12 -0.87 9.21
C GLN A 10 6.38 -0.37 8.48
N VAL A 11 7.43 0.00 9.22
CA VAL A 11 8.70 0.48 8.64
C VAL A 11 9.35 -0.60 7.76
N CYS A 12 9.41 -1.86 8.22
CA CYS A 12 9.96 -2.97 7.43
C CYS A 12 9.16 -3.22 6.14
N ASN A 13 7.83 -3.12 6.20
CA ASN A 13 6.98 -3.32 5.03
C ASN A 13 7.11 -2.20 3.99
N GLU A 14 7.41 -0.98 4.42
CA GLU A 14 7.59 0.18 3.52
C GLU A 14 9.01 0.28 2.96
N ILE A 15 10.05 0.09 3.79
CA ILE A 15 11.46 0.26 3.37
C ILE A 15 12.02 -0.98 2.66
N LEU A 16 11.75 -2.18 3.19
CA LEU A 16 12.40 -3.40 2.70
C LEU A 16 11.51 -4.13 1.68
N VAL A 17 10.65 -5.03 2.15
CA VAL A 17 9.73 -5.81 1.33
C VAL A 17 8.44 -5.97 2.13
N SER A 18 7.30 -5.80 1.48
CA SER A 18 5.95 -5.76 2.07
C SER A 18 5.57 -6.93 3.00
N TYR A 19 6.33 -8.02 2.99
CA TYR A 19 6.08 -9.23 3.77
C TYR A 19 7.09 -9.45 4.91
N LEU A 20 8.22 -8.74 4.92
CA LEU A 20 9.26 -8.92 5.94
C LEU A 20 8.80 -8.43 7.32
N GLY A 21 8.03 -7.35 7.38
CA GLY A 21 7.45 -6.86 8.63
C GLY A 21 6.42 -7.81 9.21
N GLU A 22 5.69 -8.56 8.37
CA GLU A 22 4.76 -9.60 8.83
C GLU A 22 5.50 -10.80 9.44
N LEU A 23 6.59 -11.24 8.79
CA LEU A 23 7.44 -12.31 9.31
C LEU A 23 8.10 -11.92 10.64
N TYR A 24 8.61 -10.70 10.74
CA TYR A 24 9.20 -10.17 11.97
C TYR A 24 8.17 -10.10 13.10
N PHE A 25 7.01 -9.49 12.83
CA PHE A 25 5.95 -9.35 13.83
C PHE A 25 5.43 -10.71 14.28
N TYR A 26 5.37 -11.70 13.38
CA TYR A 26 5.04 -13.07 13.71
C TYR A 26 6.05 -13.70 14.67
N ALA A 27 7.35 -13.61 14.36
CA ALA A 27 8.40 -14.18 15.22
C ALA A 27 8.35 -13.56 16.63
N TRP A 28 8.16 -12.24 16.70
CA TRP A 28 7.98 -11.54 17.97
C TRP A 28 6.73 -12.00 18.73
N ALA A 29 5.57 -12.03 18.06
CA ALA A 29 4.29 -12.38 18.68
C ALA A 29 4.28 -13.82 19.21
N LYS A 30 4.90 -14.77 18.48
CA LYS A 30 5.03 -16.16 18.91
C LYS A 30 5.85 -16.30 20.21
N GLY A 31 6.86 -15.45 20.41
CA GLY A 31 7.69 -15.47 21.62
C GLY A 31 7.08 -14.72 22.82
N HIS A 32 6.21 -13.74 22.58
CA HIS A 32 5.77 -12.80 23.61
C HIS A 32 4.27 -12.88 23.94
N MET A 33 3.46 -13.54 23.12
CA MET A 33 2.04 -13.74 23.37
C MET A 33 1.76 -15.23 23.59
N ARG A 34 1.03 -15.58 24.65
CA ARG A 34 0.44 -16.92 24.83
C ARG A 34 -0.64 -17.14 23.77
N MET A 35 -0.23 -17.36 22.53
CA MET A 35 -1.16 -17.62 21.42
C MET A 35 -1.66 -19.05 21.53
N THR A 36 -2.91 -19.22 21.96
CA THR A 36 -3.68 -20.43 21.63
C THR A 36 -3.78 -20.51 20.10
N THR A 37 -3.98 -21.69 19.51
CA THR A 37 -3.88 -21.93 18.06
C THR A 37 -4.96 -21.25 17.20
N ALA A 38 -5.97 -20.59 17.80
CA ALA A 38 -7.12 -19.97 17.14
C ALA A 38 -6.90 -18.65 16.34
N PRO A 39 -5.94 -17.74 16.62
CA PRO A 39 -5.84 -16.45 15.96
C PRO A 39 -5.21 -16.52 14.56
N PHE A 40 -4.61 -17.64 14.15
CA PHE A 40 -3.97 -17.76 12.84
C PHE A 40 -4.96 -17.72 11.68
N GLY A 41 -6.09 -18.41 11.82
CA GLY A 41 -7.16 -18.39 10.82
C GLY A 41 -7.67 -16.96 10.58
N ALA A 42 -7.96 -16.23 11.66
CA ALA A 42 -8.42 -14.85 11.60
C ALA A 42 -7.40 -13.91 10.95
N ILE A 43 -6.12 -13.98 11.33
CA ILE A 43 -5.06 -13.13 10.74
C ILE A 43 -4.90 -13.39 9.24
N LYS A 44 -4.90 -14.66 8.84
CA LYS A 44 -4.84 -15.08 7.44
C LYS A 44 -6.04 -14.55 6.65
N ASP A 45 -7.24 -14.68 7.21
CA ASP A 45 -8.48 -14.25 6.54
C ASP A 45 -8.52 -12.73 6.35
N VAL A 46 -8.09 -11.97 7.37
CA VAL A 46 -7.94 -10.51 7.29
C VAL A 46 -6.92 -10.12 6.21
N ALA A 47 -5.76 -10.81 6.15
CA ALA A 47 -4.75 -10.54 5.14
C ALA A 47 -5.25 -10.82 3.71
N ILE A 48 -5.94 -11.96 3.50
CA ILE A 48 -6.55 -12.31 2.22
C ILE A 48 -7.63 -11.29 1.83
N LEU A 49 -8.51 -10.90 2.77
CA LEU A 49 -9.54 -9.89 2.53
C LEU A 49 -8.95 -8.52 2.19
N SER A 50 -7.89 -8.09 2.87
CA SER A 50 -7.18 -6.86 2.56
C SER A 50 -6.63 -6.88 1.13
N ALA A 51 -6.00 -7.98 0.71
CA ALA A 51 -5.46 -8.12 -0.63
C ALA A 51 -6.57 -8.13 -1.69
N MET A 52 -7.66 -8.85 -1.43
CA MET A 52 -8.82 -8.90 -2.33
C MET A 52 -9.49 -7.53 -2.49
N MET A 53 -9.82 -6.84 -1.39
CA MET A 53 -10.47 -5.53 -1.45
C MET A 53 -9.56 -4.51 -2.12
N GLY A 54 -8.25 -4.58 -1.86
CA GLY A 54 -7.25 -3.79 -2.57
C GLY A 54 -7.29 -4.01 -4.08
N ASN A 55 -7.28 -5.26 -4.54
CA ASN A 55 -7.33 -5.59 -5.97
C ASN A 55 -8.66 -5.16 -6.63
N VAL A 56 -9.81 -5.41 -5.96
CA VAL A 56 -11.12 -4.97 -6.46
C VAL A 56 -11.14 -3.46 -6.64
N PHE A 57 -10.64 -2.72 -5.64
CA PHE A 57 -10.61 -1.27 -5.71
C PHE A 57 -9.63 -0.76 -6.79
N THR A 58 -8.46 -1.38 -6.94
CA THR A 58 -7.52 -1.06 -8.02
C THR A 58 -8.17 -1.26 -9.41
N LEU A 59 -8.88 -2.37 -9.61
CA LEU A 59 -9.61 -2.63 -10.87
C LEU A 59 -10.71 -1.60 -11.11
N LEU A 60 -11.50 -1.27 -10.07
CA LEU A 60 -12.54 -0.24 -10.15
C LEU A 60 -11.94 1.11 -10.57
N MET A 61 -10.86 1.53 -9.91
CA MET A 61 -10.18 2.79 -10.21
C MET A 61 -9.63 2.81 -11.63
N LEU A 62 -9.01 1.71 -12.08
CA LEU A 62 -8.48 1.58 -13.43
C LEU A 62 -9.58 1.73 -14.50
N LEU A 63 -10.77 1.17 -14.25
CA LEU A 63 -11.92 1.34 -15.14
C LEU A 63 -12.46 2.78 -15.12
N LEU A 64 -12.55 3.40 -13.94
CA LEU A 64 -13.04 4.77 -13.79
C LEU A 64 -12.07 5.80 -14.41
N SER A 65 -10.76 5.56 -14.32
CA SER A 65 -9.74 6.46 -14.86
C SER A 65 -9.31 6.11 -16.28
N ALA A 66 -9.86 5.05 -16.89
CA ALA A 66 -9.57 4.62 -18.26
C ALA A 66 -9.53 5.77 -19.30
N PRO A 67 -10.55 6.66 -19.37
CA PRO A 67 -10.53 7.75 -20.36
C PRO A 67 -9.46 8.82 -20.09
N LEU A 68 -8.92 8.88 -18.87
CA LEU A 68 -7.96 9.89 -18.46
C LEU A 68 -6.51 9.52 -18.81
N PHE A 69 -6.22 8.24 -19.05
CA PHE A 69 -4.86 7.80 -19.40
C PHE A 69 -4.35 8.32 -20.74
N GLY A 70 -5.25 8.77 -21.64
CA GLY A 70 -4.86 9.43 -22.88
C GLY A 70 -4.17 10.78 -22.68
N GLN A 71 -4.25 11.34 -21.47
CA GLN A 71 -3.64 12.63 -21.11
C GLN A 71 -2.20 12.50 -20.59
N LEU A 72 -1.70 11.26 -20.46
CA LEU A 72 -0.34 10.96 -20.00
C LEU A 72 0.62 10.81 -21.17
N ASN A 73 1.89 11.12 -20.93
CA ASN A 73 2.99 10.84 -21.85
C ASN A 73 3.38 9.35 -21.76
N LEU A 74 2.50 8.47 -22.23
CA LEU A 74 2.76 7.04 -22.23
C LEU A 74 3.76 6.66 -23.33
N PRO A 75 4.77 5.82 -23.04
CA PRO A 75 5.73 5.32 -24.04
C PRO A 75 5.12 4.27 -24.97
N ILE A 76 3.92 3.78 -24.64
CA ILE A 76 3.17 2.76 -25.36
C ILE A 76 1.73 3.23 -25.56
N SER A 77 0.97 2.55 -26.42
CA SER A 77 -0.44 2.89 -26.62
C SER A 77 -1.23 2.82 -25.31
N THR A 78 -2.16 3.74 -25.10
CA THR A 78 -3.03 3.79 -23.91
C THR A 78 -3.78 2.46 -23.70
N HIS A 79 -4.26 1.85 -24.79
CA HIS A 79 -4.92 0.55 -24.72
C HIS A 79 -3.99 -0.58 -24.28
N THR A 80 -2.73 -0.58 -24.74
CA THR A 80 -1.73 -1.55 -24.29
C THR A 80 -1.43 -1.37 -22.81
N PHE A 81 -1.22 -0.13 -22.35
CA PHE A 81 -0.97 0.16 -20.94
C PHE A 81 -2.11 -0.32 -20.04
N ILE A 82 -3.35 0.05 -20.36
CA ILE A 82 -4.54 -0.36 -19.61
C ILE A 82 -4.70 -1.88 -19.67
N GLY A 83 -4.49 -2.51 -20.83
CA GLY A 83 -4.55 -3.96 -20.99
C GLY A 83 -3.56 -4.70 -20.11
N SER A 84 -2.30 -4.24 -20.05
CA SER A 84 -1.27 -4.82 -19.17
C SER A 84 -1.60 -4.61 -17.69
N ALA A 85 -2.04 -3.41 -17.30
CA ALA A 85 -2.42 -3.10 -15.93
C ALA A 85 -3.63 -3.95 -15.47
N LEU A 86 -4.63 -4.11 -16.34
CA LEU A 86 -5.78 -4.99 -16.12
C LEU A 86 -5.32 -6.44 -15.98
N PHE A 87 -4.48 -6.93 -16.88
CA PHE A 87 -4.00 -8.32 -16.84
C PHE A 87 -3.26 -8.64 -15.53
N ILE A 88 -2.33 -7.78 -15.11
CA ILE A 88 -1.56 -7.96 -13.86
C ILE A 88 -2.50 -7.95 -12.66
N THR A 89 -3.39 -6.95 -12.58
CA THR A 89 -4.29 -6.78 -11.43
C THR A 89 -5.35 -7.87 -11.38
N ALA A 90 -5.91 -8.27 -12.52
CA ALA A 90 -6.88 -9.36 -12.61
C ALA A 90 -6.25 -10.71 -12.26
N THR A 91 -5.00 -10.96 -12.66
CA THR A 91 -4.28 -12.18 -12.27
C THR A 91 -4.03 -12.22 -10.76
N SER A 92 -3.59 -11.10 -10.17
CA SER A 92 -3.45 -10.95 -8.70
C SER A 92 -4.77 -11.18 -7.97
N PHE A 93 -5.87 -10.63 -8.51
CA PHE A 93 -7.21 -10.85 -7.98
C PHE A 93 -7.62 -12.33 -8.08
N ALA A 94 -7.40 -12.98 -9.22
CA ALA A 94 -7.73 -14.39 -9.41
C ALA A 94 -6.99 -15.27 -8.40
N VAL A 95 -5.68 -15.08 -8.21
CA VAL A 95 -4.87 -15.83 -7.24
C VAL A 95 -5.43 -15.67 -5.82
N THR A 96 -5.77 -14.45 -5.41
CA THR A 96 -6.36 -14.21 -4.07
C THR A 96 -7.80 -14.73 -3.96
N PHE A 97 -8.56 -14.71 -5.05
CA PHE A 97 -9.91 -15.25 -5.11
C PHE A 97 -9.93 -16.78 -4.96
N PHE A 98 -9.00 -17.51 -5.60
CA PHE A 98 -8.92 -18.96 -5.43
C PHE A 98 -8.53 -19.38 -4.00
N ARG A 99 -7.84 -18.52 -3.24
CA ARG A 99 -7.53 -18.73 -1.82
C ARG A 99 -8.73 -18.63 -0.88
N LYS A 100 -9.89 -18.13 -1.34
CA LYS A 100 -11.13 -17.98 -0.54
C LYS A 100 -11.64 -19.28 0.08
N ARG A 101 -11.29 -20.44 -0.49
CA ARG A 101 -11.67 -21.76 0.07
C ARG A 101 -11.02 -22.07 1.44
N LEU A 102 -10.13 -21.19 1.91
CA LEU A 102 -9.39 -21.36 3.16
C LEU A 102 -9.92 -20.46 4.29
N PHE A 103 -11.01 -19.71 4.11
CA PHE A 103 -11.53 -18.85 5.17
C PHE A 103 -12.03 -19.65 6.38
N SER A 104 -11.65 -19.20 7.56
CA SER A 104 -11.99 -19.74 8.87
C SER A 104 -13.05 -18.90 9.62
N LEU A 105 -13.17 -17.61 9.31
CA LEU A 105 -14.12 -16.70 9.95
C LEU A 105 -15.56 -16.87 9.42
N PRO A 106 -16.59 -16.61 10.26
CA PRO A 106 -17.97 -16.61 9.82
C PRO A 106 -18.24 -15.46 8.82
N ARG A 107 -19.21 -15.65 7.92
CA ARG A 107 -19.53 -14.70 6.83
C ARG A 107 -19.76 -13.26 7.30
N ARG A 108 -20.37 -13.08 8.48
CA ARG A 108 -20.64 -11.75 9.07
C ARG A 108 -19.34 -11.01 9.41
N GLU A 109 -18.37 -11.71 9.98
CA GLU A 109 -17.05 -11.15 10.30
C GLU A 109 -16.24 -10.86 9.03
N LEU A 110 -16.29 -11.76 8.05
CA LEU A 110 -15.66 -11.52 6.74
C LEU A 110 -16.20 -10.24 6.09
N PHE A 111 -17.52 -10.03 6.11
CA PHE A 111 -18.14 -8.82 5.55
C PHE A 111 -17.75 -7.54 6.31
N TYR A 112 -17.74 -7.62 7.65
CA TYR A 112 -17.30 -6.52 8.50
C TYR A 112 -15.85 -6.11 8.20
N VAL A 113 -14.94 -7.08 8.17
CA VAL A 113 -13.52 -6.86 7.85
C VAL A 113 -13.34 -6.31 6.43
N ALA A 114 -14.07 -6.87 5.45
CA ALA A 114 -14.02 -6.38 4.08
C ALA A 114 -14.46 -4.91 3.99
N THR A 115 -15.53 -4.54 4.68
CA THR A 115 -16.02 -3.15 4.72
C THR A 115 -15.01 -2.22 5.38
N LEU A 116 -14.37 -2.63 6.49
CA LEU A 116 -13.29 -1.86 7.11
C LEU A 116 -12.12 -1.63 6.14
N HIS A 117 -11.75 -2.62 5.34
CA HIS A 117 -10.71 -2.44 4.33
C HIS A 117 -11.13 -1.46 3.22
N VAL A 118 -12.37 -1.53 2.74
CA VAL A 118 -12.89 -0.58 1.75
C VAL A 118 -12.92 0.83 2.32
N VAL A 119 -13.46 1.02 3.53
CA VAL A 119 -13.50 2.31 4.22
C VAL A 119 -12.07 2.85 4.39
N ARG A 120 -11.14 2.02 4.85
CA ARG A 120 -9.73 2.40 4.99
C ARG A 120 -9.16 2.90 3.66
N ILE A 121 -9.37 2.17 2.57
CA ILE A 121 -8.84 2.57 1.24
C ILE A 121 -9.44 3.90 0.80
N VAL A 122 -10.77 4.05 0.90
CA VAL A 122 -11.48 5.27 0.51
C VAL A 122 -11.04 6.46 1.36
N VAL A 123 -10.97 6.31 2.68
CA VAL A 123 -10.51 7.37 3.59
C VAL A 123 -9.07 7.77 3.26
N MET A 124 -8.16 6.81 3.08
CA MET A 124 -6.76 7.11 2.74
C MET A 124 -6.63 7.80 1.37
N MET A 125 -7.45 7.40 0.40
CA MET A 125 -7.50 8.02 -0.92
C MET A 125 -8.04 9.45 -0.85
N LEU A 126 -9.12 9.69 -0.10
CA LEU A 126 -9.69 11.03 0.09
C LEU A 126 -8.72 11.95 0.83
N LEU A 127 -8.07 11.46 1.89
CA LEU A 127 -7.04 12.22 2.60
C LEU A 127 -5.86 12.55 1.69
N ALA A 128 -5.42 11.60 0.85
CA ALA A 128 -4.39 11.85 -0.15
C ALA A 128 -4.82 12.90 -1.17
N ALA A 129 -6.05 12.83 -1.68
CA ALA A 129 -6.60 13.81 -2.61
C ALA A 129 -6.69 15.22 -1.98
N VAL A 130 -7.15 15.32 -0.73
CA VAL A 130 -7.17 16.58 0.02
C VAL A 130 -5.76 17.14 0.20
N MET A 131 -4.81 16.30 0.60
CA MET A 131 -3.41 16.68 0.77
C MET A 131 -2.82 17.20 -0.55
N TRP A 132 -3.03 16.50 -1.67
CA TRP A 132 -2.53 16.92 -2.97
C TRP A 132 -3.19 18.20 -3.47
N HIS A 133 -4.51 18.34 -3.31
CA HIS A 133 -5.21 19.57 -3.67
C HIS A 133 -4.72 20.78 -2.86
N ARG A 134 -4.38 20.59 -1.58
CA ARG A 134 -3.78 21.66 -0.76
C ARG A 134 -2.36 22.02 -1.18
N MET A 135 -1.62 21.06 -1.74
CA MET A 135 -0.24 21.25 -2.18
C MET A 135 -0.17 21.90 -3.57
N VAL A 136 -1.05 21.50 -4.48
CA VAL A 136 -1.11 22.02 -5.85
C VAL A 136 -2.57 22.33 -6.22
N PRO A 137 -3.11 23.48 -5.79
CA PRO A 137 -4.54 23.82 -5.97
C PRO A 137 -4.90 24.16 -7.42
N SER A 138 -3.92 24.46 -8.26
CA SER A 138 -4.05 24.82 -9.68
C SER A 138 -4.40 23.64 -10.59
N VAL A 139 -4.34 22.41 -10.09
CA VAL A 139 -4.53 21.18 -10.88
C VAL A 139 -5.99 20.70 -10.82
N GLU A 140 -6.51 20.30 -11.98
CA GLU A 140 -7.87 19.79 -12.12
C GLU A 140 -8.13 18.52 -11.30
N LEU A 141 -9.34 18.39 -10.76
CA LEU A 141 -9.67 17.35 -9.77
C LEU A 141 -9.51 15.92 -10.27
N TRP A 142 -9.65 15.68 -11.58
CA TRP A 142 -9.57 14.36 -12.17
C TRP A 142 -8.12 13.82 -12.20
N TRP A 143 -7.09 14.68 -12.13
CA TRP A 143 -5.70 14.23 -12.00
C TRP A 143 -5.49 13.43 -10.72
N TRP A 144 -6.22 13.76 -9.64
CA TRP A 144 -6.15 13.01 -8.39
C TRP A 144 -6.68 11.59 -8.52
N LEU A 145 -7.72 11.37 -9.34
CA LEU A 145 -8.20 10.03 -9.66
C LEU A 145 -7.13 9.23 -10.41
N LEU A 146 -6.48 9.86 -11.39
CA LEU A 146 -5.42 9.23 -12.17
C LEU A 146 -4.20 8.90 -11.30
N LEU A 147 -3.71 9.85 -10.50
CA LEU A 147 -2.58 9.65 -9.59
C LEU A 147 -2.90 8.60 -8.52
N ALA A 148 -4.11 8.60 -7.96
CA ALA A 148 -4.51 7.59 -7.00
C ALA A 148 -4.61 6.21 -7.66
N THR A 149 -5.03 6.11 -8.93
CA THR A 149 -5.04 4.86 -9.69
C THR A 149 -3.62 4.35 -9.92
N LEU A 150 -2.71 5.22 -10.38
CA LEU A 150 -1.30 4.89 -10.56
C LEU A 150 -0.66 4.42 -9.25
N ASN A 151 -0.93 5.11 -8.14
CA ASN A 151 -0.42 4.71 -6.83
C ASN A 151 -0.98 3.34 -6.39
N GLN A 152 -2.27 3.07 -6.65
CA GLN A 152 -2.84 1.74 -6.41
C GLN A 152 -2.18 0.66 -7.26
N LEU A 153 -1.90 0.91 -8.54
CA LEU A 153 -1.19 -0.02 -9.42
C LEU A 153 0.22 -0.33 -8.91
N VAL A 154 0.99 0.71 -8.56
CA VAL A 154 2.33 0.54 -7.96
C VAL A 154 2.24 -0.27 -6.67
N SER A 155 1.19 -0.06 -5.88
CA SER A 155 0.97 -0.81 -4.63
C SER A 155 0.66 -2.29 -4.81
N ARG A 156 0.39 -2.75 -6.04
CA ARG A 156 0.21 -4.17 -6.37
C ARG A 156 1.47 -4.83 -6.92
N LEU A 157 2.52 -4.07 -7.22
CA LEU A 157 3.77 -4.63 -7.70
C LEU A 157 4.43 -5.44 -6.57
N PRO A 158 4.63 -6.75 -6.75
CA PRO A 158 5.33 -7.56 -5.78
C PRO A 158 6.81 -7.16 -5.76
N PHE A 159 7.46 -7.31 -4.59
CA PHE A 159 8.90 -7.11 -4.40
C PHE A 159 9.45 -5.70 -4.71
N VAL A 160 8.58 -4.70 -4.83
CA VAL A 160 9.01 -3.30 -4.95
C VAL A 160 9.25 -2.72 -3.54
N PRO A 161 10.50 -2.39 -3.18
CA PRO A 161 10.78 -1.59 -1.99
C PRO A 161 10.27 -0.17 -2.21
N ASN A 162 9.82 0.50 -1.14
CA ASN A 162 9.48 1.92 -1.15
C ASN A 162 8.60 2.34 -2.33
N LYS A 163 7.32 1.92 -2.28
CA LYS A 163 6.34 2.15 -3.34
C LYS A 163 6.12 3.63 -3.63
N ASP A 164 6.23 4.49 -2.62
CA ASP A 164 6.05 5.93 -2.79
C ASP A 164 7.14 6.55 -3.69
N VAL A 165 8.39 6.10 -3.59
CA VAL A 165 9.47 6.56 -4.49
C VAL A 165 9.26 6.07 -5.92
N VAL A 166 8.84 4.81 -6.09
CA VAL A 166 8.50 4.29 -7.42
C VAL A 166 7.33 5.05 -8.03
N PHE A 167 6.31 5.35 -7.22
CA PHE A 167 5.18 6.18 -7.63
C PHE A 167 5.63 7.59 -8.02
N ALA A 168 6.52 8.23 -7.27
CA ALA A 168 7.07 9.53 -7.61
C ALA A 168 7.83 9.54 -8.94
N GLY A 169 8.71 8.55 -9.16
CA GLY A 169 9.42 8.40 -10.43
C GLY A 169 8.46 8.17 -11.60
N LEU A 170 7.44 7.33 -11.42
CA LEU A 170 6.42 7.08 -12.43
C LEU A 170 5.57 8.33 -12.72
N ALA A 171 5.17 9.07 -11.69
CA ALA A 171 4.43 10.32 -11.85
C ALA A 171 5.26 11.37 -12.60
N ALA A 172 6.52 11.55 -12.23
CA ALA A 172 7.43 12.47 -12.93
C ALA A 172 7.63 12.06 -14.40
N PHE A 173 7.77 10.77 -14.68
CA PHE A 173 7.91 10.26 -16.04
C PHE A 173 6.63 10.46 -16.88
N LEU A 174 5.46 10.13 -16.34
CA LEU A 174 4.20 10.15 -17.09
C LEU A 174 3.59 11.55 -17.24
N VAL A 175 3.79 12.41 -16.24
CA VAL A 175 3.20 13.75 -16.17
C VAL A 175 4.19 14.83 -16.65
N GLY A 176 5.48 14.53 -16.66
CA GLY A 176 6.56 15.45 -16.99
C GLY A 176 7.28 15.96 -15.73
N PRO A 177 8.62 16.00 -15.70
CA PRO A 177 9.39 16.34 -14.50
C PRO A 177 9.24 17.79 -14.05
N GLU A 178 8.96 18.72 -14.97
CA GLU A 178 8.73 20.15 -14.67
C GLU A 178 7.28 20.45 -14.25
N ASN A 179 6.44 19.42 -14.12
CA ASN A 179 5.06 19.60 -13.69
C ASN A 179 4.98 19.68 -12.16
N GLN A 180 4.20 20.65 -11.65
CA GLN A 180 3.92 20.83 -10.22
C GLN A 180 3.42 19.53 -9.54
N ILE A 181 2.72 18.67 -10.29
CA ILE A 181 2.28 17.34 -9.81
C ILE A 181 3.49 16.44 -9.49
N ALA A 182 4.48 16.39 -10.38
CA ALA A 182 5.67 15.56 -10.23
C ALA A 182 6.52 16.03 -9.03
N GLU A 183 6.71 17.34 -8.89
CA GLU A 183 7.40 17.95 -7.75
C GLU A 183 6.69 17.60 -6.44
N ALA A 184 5.35 17.74 -6.42
CA ALA A 184 4.55 17.48 -5.23
C ALA A 184 4.62 16.03 -4.76
N VAL A 185 4.45 15.09 -5.69
CA VAL A 185 4.56 13.65 -5.39
C VAL A 185 5.98 13.30 -4.93
N THR A 186 7.01 13.88 -5.54
CA THR A 186 8.42 13.64 -5.18
C THR A 186 8.75 14.15 -3.77
N LEU A 187 8.28 15.33 -3.40
CA LEU A 187 8.46 15.86 -2.04
C LEU A 187 7.78 14.95 -1.02
N LEU A 188 6.56 14.52 -1.29
CA LEU A 188 5.80 13.64 -0.40
C LEU A 188 6.47 12.27 -0.25
N ALA A 189 6.95 11.67 -1.34
CA ALA A 189 7.69 10.42 -1.29
C ALA A 189 8.97 10.56 -0.46
N SER A 190 9.70 11.67 -0.63
CA SER A 190 10.91 11.98 0.15
C SER A 190 10.58 12.14 1.64
N LEU A 191 9.53 12.89 1.98
CA LEU A 191 9.13 13.13 3.36
C LEU A 191 8.71 11.82 4.06
N LYS A 192 7.92 10.98 3.38
CA LYS A 192 7.53 9.66 3.91
C LYS A 192 8.75 8.77 4.12
N LEU A 193 9.67 8.73 3.16
CA LEU A 193 10.90 7.95 3.28
C LEU A 193 11.74 8.40 4.48
N VAL A 194 11.99 9.71 4.61
CA VAL A 194 12.73 10.27 5.75
C VAL A 194 12.03 9.93 7.07
N THR A 195 10.70 10.03 7.12
CA THR A 195 9.92 9.66 8.31
C THR A 195 10.11 8.19 8.67
N HIS A 196 10.01 7.28 7.70
CA HIS A 196 10.22 5.85 7.94
C HIS A 196 11.66 5.54 8.37
N LEU A 197 12.65 6.20 7.78
CA LEU A 197 14.06 6.07 8.18
C LEU A 197 14.30 6.56 9.61
N ALA A 198 13.73 7.72 9.97
CA ALA A 198 13.86 8.28 11.31
C ALA A 198 13.22 7.37 12.36
N VAL A 199 11.99 6.91 12.12
CA VAL A 199 11.28 6.00 13.03
C VAL A 199 12.02 4.65 13.13
N GLY A 200 12.45 4.09 11.99
CA GLY A 200 13.22 2.85 11.95
C GLY A 200 14.54 2.96 12.70
N GLY A 201 15.28 4.06 12.50
CA GLY A 201 16.53 4.35 13.21
C GLY A 201 16.32 4.50 14.71
N ALA A 202 15.31 5.26 15.15
CA ALA A 202 14.98 5.42 16.56
C ALA A 202 14.63 4.08 17.23
N LEU A 203 13.82 3.25 16.56
CA LEU A 203 13.47 1.91 17.05
C LEU A 203 14.68 0.99 17.10
N GLY A 204 15.56 1.03 16.11
CA GLY A 204 16.80 0.25 16.07
C GLY A 204 17.76 0.62 17.20
N LEU A 205 18.01 1.91 17.40
CA LEU A 205 18.84 2.44 18.48
C LEU A 205 18.30 2.06 19.86
N SER A 206 16.98 2.19 20.08
CA SER A 206 16.34 1.77 21.33
C SER A 206 16.52 0.27 21.61
N GLY A 207 16.51 -0.56 20.56
CA GLY A 207 16.77 -1.99 20.70
C GLY A 207 18.20 -2.30 21.16
N LEU A 208 19.20 -1.62 20.57
CA LEU A 208 20.60 -1.80 20.93
C LEU A 208 20.91 -1.35 22.36
N ILE A 209 20.30 -0.26 22.81
CA ILE A 209 20.49 0.28 24.16
C ILE A 209 19.90 -0.66 25.22
N ASN A 210 18.73 -1.24 24.96
CA ASN A 210 18.11 -2.18 25.90
C ASN A 210 18.89 -3.50 25.99
N ASN A 211 19.34 -4.04 24.85
CA ASN A 211 20.08 -5.32 24.86
C ASN A 211 21.41 -5.22 25.62
N ARG A 212 22.09 -4.06 25.59
CA ARG A 212 23.32 -3.79 26.35
C ARG A 212 23.10 -3.62 27.87
N ARG A 213 21.86 -3.48 28.33
CA ARG A 213 21.53 -3.29 29.75
C ARG A 213 21.21 -4.60 30.46
N ASP A 214 20.87 -5.64 29.68
CA ASP A 214 20.53 -6.98 30.16
C ASP A 214 21.73 -7.94 30.12
N ASP A 215 22.87 -7.50 29.59
CA ASP A 215 24.20 -8.13 29.62
C ASP A 215 25.07 -7.52 30.75
#